data_AF-A0A1G0IDB1-F1
#
_entry.id   AF-A0A1G0IDB1-F1
#
_cell.length_a   1.000
_cell.length_b   1.000
_cell.length_c   1.000
_cell.angle_alpha   90.00
_cell.angle_beta   90.00
_cell.angle_gamma   90.00
#
_symmetry.space_group_name_H-M   'P 1'
#
loop_
_entity.id
_entity.type
_entity.pdbx_description
1 polymer ?
#
loop_
_entity_poly.entity_id
_entity_poly.type
_entity_poly.pdbx_seq_one_letter_code
_entity_poly.pdbx_strand_id
1 'polypeptide(L)'
;MSSRLTAFWESFQNKDFSTAQEKFDALESNNKQAVLAELFQKSEYHRTPAMVSVLRRRLHDNQSFKDFYQAWFPSEDMCNKVEMAGQVYQQHFETPVRVINAINSNDPNEIISVGITWVANKEEEQGLWEYIKNATMGEDKNNELRHDRIEEVAEGELLGIFHVETDDNLGAPF
;
A
#
# COMPACT_ATOMS: atom_id res chain seq x y z
N MET A 1 -5.51 -26.52 16.12
CA MET A 1 -4.74 -25.54 16.92
C MET A 1 -5.06 -25.73 18.39
N SER A 2 -4.08 -25.54 19.28
CA SER A 2 -4.32 -25.54 20.74
C SER A 2 -5.24 -24.36 21.12
N SER A 3 -6.17 -24.57 22.05
CA SER A 3 -7.08 -23.52 22.54
C SER A 3 -6.33 -22.30 23.09
N ARG A 4 -5.13 -22.50 23.65
CA ARG A 4 -4.26 -21.41 24.14
C ARG A 4 -3.65 -20.58 23.01
N LEU A 5 -3.32 -21.23 21.89
CA LEU A 5 -2.77 -20.55 20.71
C LEU A 5 -3.86 -19.71 20.03
N THR A 6 -5.08 -20.23 19.94
CA THR A 6 -6.24 -19.47 19.46
C THR A 6 -6.52 -18.25 20.35
N ALA A 7 -6.51 -18.43 21.67
CA ALA A 7 -6.72 -17.32 22.62
C ALA A 7 -5.62 -16.23 22.52
N PHE A 8 -4.36 -16.61 22.28
CA PHE A 8 -3.31 -15.64 21.99
C PHE A 8 -3.65 -14.81 20.76
N TRP A 9 -3.97 -15.47 19.63
CA TRP A 9 -4.26 -14.77 18.38
C TRP A 9 -5.49 -13.89 18.46
N GLU A 10 -6.54 -14.33 19.14
CA GLU A 10 -7.74 -13.51 19.40
C GLU A 10 -7.38 -12.23 20.17
N SER A 11 -6.64 -12.32 21.28
CA SER A 11 -6.21 -11.14 22.03
C SER A 11 -5.27 -10.24 21.22
N PHE A 12 -4.30 -10.84 20.51
CA PHE A 12 -3.31 -10.12 19.72
C PHE A 12 -3.95 -9.37 18.53
N GLN A 13 -4.88 -9.99 17.81
CA GLN A 13 -5.62 -9.37 16.71
C GLN A 13 -6.54 -8.23 17.19
N ASN A 14 -7.10 -8.36 18.40
CA ASN A 14 -7.91 -7.32 19.03
C ASN A 14 -7.07 -6.20 19.68
N LYS A 15 -5.73 -6.24 19.56
CA LYS A 15 -4.79 -5.27 20.15
C LYS A 15 -4.84 -5.18 21.68
N ASP A 16 -5.39 -6.20 22.34
CA ASP A 16 -5.31 -6.35 23.80
C ASP A 16 -3.95 -6.96 24.14
N PHE A 17 -2.91 -6.12 24.10
CA PHE A 17 -1.52 -6.58 24.25
C PHE A 17 -1.21 -7.08 25.67
N SER A 18 -1.93 -6.60 26.68
CA SER A 18 -1.77 -7.10 28.05
C SER A 18 -2.22 -8.56 28.11
N THR A 19 -3.44 -8.85 27.65
CA THR A 19 -3.95 -10.22 27.63
C THR A 19 -3.16 -11.09 26.66
N ALA A 20 -2.77 -10.56 25.49
CA ALA A 20 -1.95 -11.29 24.52
C ALA A 20 -0.60 -11.69 25.11
N GLN A 21 0.06 -10.81 25.88
CA GLN A 21 1.32 -11.12 26.57
C GLN A 21 1.09 -12.26 27.59
N GLU A 22 0.06 -12.16 28.43
CA GLU A 22 -0.26 -13.22 29.40
C GLU A 22 -0.51 -14.57 28.72
N LYS A 23 -1.25 -14.56 27.59
CA LYS A 23 -1.50 -15.78 26.81
C LYS A 23 -0.23 -16.32 26.18
N PHE A 24 0.63 -15.46 25.65
CA PHE A 24 1.92 -15.85 25.07
C PHE A 24 2.83 -16.49 26.10
N ASP A 25 2.96 -15.89 27.29
CA ASP A 25 3.82 -16.39 28.37
C ASP A 25 3.40 -17.79 28.83
N ALA A 26 2.10 -18.10 28.79
CA ALA A 26 1.51 -19.39 29.14
C ALA A 26 1.58 -20.48 28.03
N LEU A 27 2.15 -20.17 26.86
CA LEU A 27 2.37 -21.15 25.79
C LEU A 27 3.61 -22.02 26.05
N GLU A 28 3.53 -23.28 25.62
CA GLU A 28 4.68 -24.17 25.50
C GLU A 28 5.70 -23.62 24.49
N SER A 29 6.99 -23.95 24.66
CA SER A 29 8.09 -23.42 23.85
C SER A 29 7.87 -23.59 22.33
N ASN A 30 7.36 -24.75 21.89
CA ASN A 30 7.09 -24.99 20.47
C ASN A 30 6.00 -24.06 19.92
N ASN A 31 4.99 -23.72 20.72
CA ASN A 31 3.93 -22.80 20.31
C ASN A 31 4.41 -21.34 20.34
N LYS A 32 5.28 -20.97 21.30
CA LYS A 32 5.94 -19.65 21.29
C LYS A 32 6.78 -19.47 20.03
N GLN A 33 7.57 -20.49 19.67
CA GLN A 33 8.37 -20.48 18.45
C GLN A 33 7.48 -20.41 17.21
N ALA A 34 6.36 -21.13 17.17
CA ALA A 34 5.39 -21.05 16.08
C ALA A 34 4.79 -19.63 15.95
N VAL A 35 4.43 -18.99 17.06
CA VAL A 35 3.95 -17.60 17.06
C VAL A 35 5.02 -16.64 16.54
N LEU A 36 6.26 -16.75 17.01
CA LEU A 36 7.36 -15.89 16.55
C LEU A 36 7.66 -16.11 15.06
N ALA A 37 7.65 -17.37 14.60
CA ALA A 37 7.82 -17.72 13.20
C ALA A 37 6.67 -17.18 12.34
N GLU A 38 5.43 -17.26 12.82
CA GLU A 38 4.25 -16.73 12.12
C GLU A 38 4.25 -15.19 12.09
N LEU A 39 4.66 -14.51 13.16
CA LEU A 39 4.85 -13.06 13.18
C LEU A 39 5.97 -12.64 12.22
N PHE A 40 7.05 -13.42 12.15
CA PHE A 40 8.13 -13.20 11.20
C PHE A 40 7.68 -13.46 9.75
N GLN A 41 6.95 -14.54 9.46
CA GLN A 41 6.43 -14.84 8.12
C GLN A 41 5.35 -13.86 7.67
N LYS A 42 4.44 -13.45 8.57
CA LYS A 42 3.53 -12.33 8.32
C LYS A 42 4.33 -11.07 7.99
N SER A 43 5.47 -10.85 8.65
CA SER A 43 6.36 -9.77 8.25
C SER A 43 6.98 -9.98 6.86
N GLU A 44 7.23 -11.19 6.38
CA GLU A 44 7.72 -11.43 5.00
C GLU A 44 6.65 -11.11 3.93
N TYR A 45 5.41 -11.59 4.08
CA TYR A 45 4.30 -11.25 3.17
C TYR A 45 3.85 -9.78 3.29
N HIS A 46 4.09 -9.13 4.43
CA HIS A 46 3.87 -7.69 4.61
C HIS A 46 5.09 -6.82 4.26
N ARG A 47 6.24 -7.41 3.93
CA ARG A 47 7.44 -6.66 3.52
C ARG A 47 7.47 -6.50 2.01
N THR A 48 7.38 -7.61 1.28
CA THR A 48 7.48 -7.57 -0.18
C THR A 48 6.17 -7.04 -0.78
N PRO A 49 6.19 -5.90 -1.48
CA PRO A 49 5.04 -5.46 -2.26
C PRO A 49 4.66 -6.51 -3.29
N ALA A 50 3.39 -6.60 -3.67
CA ALA A 50 2.99 -7.44 -4.80
C ALA A 50 3.33 -6.77 -6.14
N MET A 51 3.22 -5.43 -6.18
CA MET A 51 3.30 -4.67 -7.42
C MET A 51 3.98 -3.32 -7.21
N VAL A 52 4.74 -2.92 -8.22
CA VAL A 52 5.20 -1.53 -8.42
C VAL A 52 4.60 -0.98 -9.72
N SER A 53 4.01 0.21 -9.65
CA SER A 53 3.60 0.99 -10.82
C SER A 53 4.47 2.23 -10.96
N VAL A 54 4.91 2.53 -12.18
CA VAL A 54 5.80 3.66 -12.47
C VAL A 54 5.15 4.56 -13.52
N LEU A 55 4.89 5.80 -13.15
CA LEU A 55 4.34 6.82 -14.04
C LEU A 55 5.31 7.99 -14.15
N ARG A 56 5.67 8.34 -15.39
CA ARG A 56 6.36 9.58 -15.69
C ARG A 56 5.32 10.65 -15.97
N ARG A 57 5.54 11.86 -15.44
CA ARG A 57 4.67 13.00 -15.67
C ARG A 57 5.48 14.23 -16.04
N ARG A 58 4.91 15.06 -16.91
CA ARG A 58 5.47 16.34 -17.34
C ARG A 58 4.51 17.44 -16.92
N LEU A 59 4.94 18.34 -16.03
CA LEU A 59 4.18 19.54 -15.68
C LEU A 59 4.02 20.42 -16.93
N HIS A 60 2.83 20.99 -17.10
CA HIS A 60 2.59 22.02 -18.11
C HIS A 60 3.35 23.30 -17.78
N ASP A 61 3.47 24.18 -18.77
CA ASP A 61 4.12 25.48 -18.58
C ASP A 61 3.49 26.26 -17.42
N ASN A 62 4.34 26.78 -16.53
CA ASN A 62 3.99 27.53 -15.32
C ASN A 62 3.28 26.74 -14.20
N GLN A 63 3.14 25.42 -14.34
CA GLN A 63 2.64 24.57 -13.24
C GLN A 63 3.77 24.15 -12.30
N SER A 64 3.44 23.92 -11.05
CA SER A 64 4.36 23.44 -10.02
C SER A 64 4.01 22.04 -9.54
N PHE A 65 4.95 21.40 -8.85
CA PHE A 65 4.68 20.13 -8.16
C PHE A 65 3.51 20.24 -7.17
N LYS A 66 3.30 21.42 -6.56
CA LYS A 66 2.19 21.63 -5.64
C LYS A 66 0.84 21.56 -6.37
N ASP A 67 0.76 22.13 -7.57
CA ASP A 67 -0.44 22.10 -8.40
C ASP A 67 -0.76 20.66 -8.82
N PHE A 68 0.28 19.92 -9.27
CA PHE A 68 0.16 18.49 -9.51
C PHE A 68 -0.32 17.72 -8.27
N TYR A 69 0.29 17.94 -7.10
CA TYR A 69 -0.07 17.22 -5.88
C TYR A 69 -1.54 17.47 -5.49
N GLN A 70 -2.03 18.70 -5.64
CA GLN A 70 -3.43 19.04 -5.37
C GLN A 70 -4.39 18.34 -6.33
N ALA A 71 -4.06 18.27 -7.62
CA ALA A 71 -4.87 17.56 -8.61
C ALA A 71 -4.84 16.02 -8.40
N TRP A 72 -3.65 15.51 -8.08
CA TRP A 72 -3.39 14.08 -7.89
C TRP A 72 -3.97 13.52 -6.59
N PHE A 73 -3.92 14.28 -5.49
CA PHE A 73 -4.40 13.79 -4.21
C PHE A 73 -5.94 13.64 -4.24
N PRO A 74 -6.47 12.46 -3.85
CA PRO A 74 -7.92 12.26 -3.84
C PRO A 74 -8.57 13.18 -2.81
N SER A 75 -9.73 13.74 -3.14
CA SER A 75 -10.53 14.52 -2.19
C SER A 75 -11.25 13.58 -1.21
N GLU A 76 -11.67 14.14 -0.07
CA GLU A 76 -12.24 13.35 1.03
C GLU A 76 -13.50 12.56 0.63
N ASP A 77 -14.31 13.12 -0.27
CA ASP A 77 -15.52 12.50 -0.82
C ASP A 77 -15.23 11.31 -1.75
N MET A 78 -14.00 11.17 -2.22
CA MET A 78 -13.52 10.02 -3.01
C MET A 78 -12.82 8.96 -2.15
N CYS A 79 -12.83 9.13 -0.82
CA CYS A 79 -12.14 8.26 0.12
C CYS A 79 -13.11 7.64 1.12
N ASN A 80 -12.88 6.36 1.45
CA ASN A 80 -13.52 5.73 2.59
C ASN A 80 -12.84 6.17 3.88
N LYS A 81 -13.62 6.54 4.90
CA LYS A 81 -13.09 6.85 6.23
C LYS A 81 -12.83 5.54 6.97
N VAL A 82 -11.59 5.31 7.37
CA VAL A 82 -11.20 4.16 8.19
C VAL A 82 -10.61 4.62 9.50
N GLU A 83 -11.14 4.14 10.62
CA GLU A 83 -10.61 4.43 11.95
C GLU A 83 -9.82 3.23 12.47
N MET A 84 -8.54 3.45 12.81
CA MET A 84 -7.69 2.42 13.39
C MET A 84 -6.91 3.01 14.57
N ALA A 85 -7.10 2.41 15.76
CA ALA A 85 -6.41 2.80 16.98
C ALA A 85 -6.53 4.31 17.32
N GLY A 86 -7.71 4.90 17.11
CA GLY A 86 -7.97 6.31 17.37
C GLY A 86 -7.45 7.28 16.31
N GLN A 87 -6.87 6.76 15.21
CA GLN A 87 -6.47 7.56 14.06
C GLN A 87 -7.43 7.33 12.89
N VAL A 88 -7.80 8.42 12.22
CA VAL A 88 -8.64 8.39 11.01
C VAL A 88 -7.75 8.44 9.78
N TYR A 89 -8.01 7.52 8.85
CA TYR A 89 -7.34 7.39 7.57
C TYR A 89 -8.34 7.65 6.44
N GLN A 90 -7.89 8.33 5.39
CA GLN A 90 -8.61 8.47 4.13
C GLN A 90 -8.12 7.37 3.19
N GLN A 91 -8.93 6.34 3.00
CA GLN A 91 -8.59 5.20 2.17
C GLN A 91 -9.22 5.35 0.79
N HIS A 92 -8.42 5.71 -0.21
CA HIS A 92 -8.85 5.75 -1.60
C HIS A 92 -8.70 4.39 -2.30
N PHE A 93 -7.64 3.65 -1.99
CA PHE A 93 -7.39 2.32 -2.55
C PHE A 93 -7.79 1.22 -1.57
N GLU A 94 -8.41 0.14 -2.06
CA GLU A 94 -8.89 -0.97 -1.22
C GLU A 94 -7.76 -1.77 -0.56
N THR A 95 -6.55 -1.69 -1.12
CA THR A 95 -5.35 -2.32 -0.59
C THR A 95 -4.36 -1.28 -0.02
N PRO A 96 -3.42 -1.70 0.84
CA PRO A 96 -2.33 -0.82 1.25
C PRO A 96 -1.50 -0.38 0.04
N VAL A 97 -1.55 0.92 -0.25
CA VAL A 97 -0.79 1.55 -1.33
C VAL A 97 0.04 2.68 -0.75
N ARG A 98 1.31 2.73 -1.14
CA ARG A 98 2.19 3.87 -0.93
C ARG A 98 2.55 4.45 -2.28
N VAL A 99 2.42 5.76 -2.44
CA VAL A 99 2.90 6.45 -3.66
C VAL A 99 4.01 7.41 -3.28
N ILE A 100 5.15 7.26 -3.96
CA ILE A 100 6.28 8.17 -3.85
C ILE A 100 6.27 9.05 -5.10
N ASN A 101 6.09 10.35 -4.90
CA ASN A 101 6.23 11.32 -5.96
C ASN A 101 7.56 12.06 -5.79
N ALA A 102 8.35 12.16 -6.85
CA ALA A 102 9.64 12.86 -6.83
C ALA A 102 9.81 13.73 -8.09
N ILE A 103 10.54 14.83 -7.95
CA ILE A 103 10.90 15.73 -9.05
C ILE A 103 12.28 15.35 -9.56
N ASN A 104 12.48 15.31 -10.88
CA ASN A 104 13.79 15.08 -11.46
C ASN A 104 14.74 16.26 -11.12
N SER A 105 15.92 15.95 -10.58
CA SER A 105 16.90 16.97 -10.19
C SER A 105 17.47 17.77 -11.35
N ASN A 106 17.41 17.22 -12.57
CA ASN A 106 17.90 17.85 -13.80
C ASN A 106 16.79 18.51 -14.61
N ASP A 107 15.52 18.23 -14.30
CA ASP A 107 14.37 18.82 -14.97
C ASP A 107 13.21 19.01 -13.97
N PRO A 108 12.98 20.23 -13.45
CA PRO A 108 11.97 20.48 -12.44
C PRO A 108 10.53 20.27 -12.95
N ASN A 109 10.33 20.17 -14.26
CA ASN A 109 9.02 19.90 -14.86
C ASN A 109 8.75 18.39 -15.00
N GLU A 110 9.72 17.53 -14.73
CA GLU A 110 9.53 16.08 -14.76
C GLU A 110 9.30 15.51 -13.36
N ILE A 111 8.22 14.75 -13.22
CA ILE A 111 7.82 14.06 -12.00
C ILE A 111 7.82 12.55 -12.27
N ILE A 112 8.31 11.77 -11.30
CA ILE A 112 8.11 10.33 -11.25
C ILE A 112 7.15 10.00 -10.10
N SER A 113 6.10 9.25 -10.40
CA SER A 113 5.19 8.66 -9.41
C SER A 113 5.44 7.16 -9.35
N VAL A 114 5.87 6.66 -8.19
CA VAL A 114 6.08 5.23 -7.94
C VAL A 114 5.02 4.75 -6.96
N GLY A 115 4.04 4.00 -7.45
CA GLY A 115 3.05 3.31 -6.64
C GLY A 115 3.59 1.95 -6.20
N ILE A 116 3.45 1.64 -4.92
CA ILE A 116 3.86 0.39 -4.29
C ILE A 116 2.62 -0.18 -3.61
N THR A 117 2.22 -1.39 -3.99
CA THR A 117 0.98 -2.01 -3.53
C THR A 117 1.28 -3.33 -2.83
N TRP A 118 0.72 -3.53 -1.64
CA TRP A 118 0.78 -4.79 -0.90
C TRP A 118 -0.57 -5.49 -0.95
N VAL A 119 -0.53 -6.82 -0.84
CA VAL A 119 -1.71 -7.68 -0.69
C VAL A 119 -1.47 -8.60 0.50
N ALA A 120 -2.53 -8.91 1.25
CA ALA A 120 -2.42 -9.73 2.44
C ALA A 120 -2.49 -11.23 2.12
N ASN A 121 -3.06 -11.60 0.98
CA ASN A 121 -3.31 -12.99 0.59
C ASN A 121 -3.48 -13.13 -0.94
N LYS A 122 -3.54 -14.38 -1.41
CA LYS A 122 -3.67 -14.71 -2.84
C LYS A 122 -4.99 -14.26 -3.48
N GLU A 123 -6.07 -14.17 -2.70
CA GLU A 123 -7.36 -13.71 -3.20
C GLU A 123 -7.31 -12.21 -3.52
N GLU A 124 -6.71 -11.42 -2.63
CA GLU A 124 -6.42 -10.00 -2.87
C GLU A 124 -5.44 -9.79 -4.04
N GLU A 125 -4.43 -10.66 -4.16
CA GLU A 125 -3.51 -10.64 -5.31
C GLU A 125 -4.26 -10.84 -6.63
N GLN A 126 -5.15 -11.85 -6.69
CA GLN A 126 -5.97 -12.08 -7.88
C GLN A 126 -6.88 -10.87 -8.17
N GLY A 127 -7.54 -10.33 -7.14
CA GLY A 127 -8.39 -9.15 -7.27
C GLY A 127 -7.62 -7.91 -7.77
N LEU A 128 -6.38 -7.72 -7.31
CA LEU A 128 -5.50 -6.65 -7.80
C LEU A 128 -5.21 -6.80 -9.30
N TRP A 129 -4.86 -8.00 -9.76
CA TRP A 129 -4.57 -8.24 -11.18
C TRP A 129 -5.82 -8.10 -12.07
N GLU A 130 -6.98 -8.52 -11.57
CA GLU A 130 -8.26 -8.30 -12.24
C GLU A 130 -8.60 -6.79 -12.33
N TYR A 131 -8.42 -6.04 -11.24
CA TYR A 131 -8.58 -4.59 -11.23
C TYR A 131 -7.68 -3.90 -12.26
N ILE A 132 -6.38 -4.25 -12.29
CA ILE A 132 -5.43 -3.67 -13.25
C ILE A 132 -5.88 -3.92 -14.68
N LYS A 133 -6.29 -5.16 -14.98
CA LYS A 133 -6.80 -5.52 -16.30
C LYS A 133 -8.01 -4.65 -16.67
N ASN A 134 -8.97 -4.48 -15.76
CA ASN A 134 -10.16 -3.68 -16.01
C ASN A 134 -9.85 -2.18 -16.11
N ALA A 135 -8.92 -1.66 -15.30
CA ALA A 135 -8.46 -0.28 -15.36
C ALA A 135 -7.78 0.03 -16.70
N THR A 136 -6.99 -0.89 -17.24
CA THR A 136 -6.42 -0.75 -18.61
C THR A 136 -7.49 -0.80 -19.72
N MET A 137 -8.69 -1.26 -19.40
CA MET A 137 -9.84 -1.30 -20.32
C MET A 137 -10.80 -0.11 -20.13
N GLY A 138 -10.52 0.82 -19.19
CA GLY A 138 -11.29 2.05 -19.00
C GLY A 138 -12.61 1.86 -18.23
N GLU A 139 -12.62 0.99 -17.21
CA GLU A 139 -13.84 0.70 -16.44
C GLU A 139 -13.89 1.35 -15.04
N ASP A 140 -12.94 2.22 -14.68
CA ASP A 140 -12.84 2.87 -13.37
C ASP A 140 -13.07 4.40 -13.44
N LYS A 141 -14.34 4.80 -13.29
CA LYS A 141 -14.77 6.20 -13.38
C LYS A 141 -14.17 7.14 -12.33
N ASN A 142 -13.87 6.64 -11.13
CA ASN A 142 -13.28 7.47 -10.09
C ASN A 142 -11.81 7.73 -10.38
N ASN A 143 -11.12 6.72 -10.93
CA ASN A 143 -9.77 6.92 -11.43
C ASN A 143 -9.77 7.88 -12.64
N GLU A 144 -10.71 7.75 -13.58
CA GLU A 144 -10.86 8.67 -14.73
C GLU A 144 -10.97 10.13 -14.29
N LEU A 145 -11.86 10.46 -13.36
CA LEU A 145 -12.01 11.84 -12.84
C LEU A 145 -10.73 12.39 -12.22
N ARG A 146 -9.95 11.54 -11.53
CA ARG A 146 -8.64 11.94 -11.00
C ARG A 146 -7.64 12.17 -12.13
N HIS A 147 -7.66 11.34 -13.17
CA HIS A 147 -6.81 11.52 -14.35
C HIS A 147 -7.12 12.83 -15.07
N ASP A 148 -8.40 13.18 -15.26
CA ASP A 148 -8.83 14.44 -15.88
C ASP A 148 -8.25 15.67 -15.15
N ARG A 149 -8.36 15.72 -13.81
CA ARG A 149 -7.78 16.83 -13.03
C ARG A 149 -6.27 16.93 -13.18
N ILE A 150 -5.59 15.78 -13.31
CA ILE A 150 -4.15 15.80 -13.48
C ILE A 150 -3.78 16.28 -14.88
N GLU A 151 -4.52 15.91 -15.92
CA GLU A 151 -4.28 16.36 -17.30
C GLU A 151 -4.33 17.89 -17.45
N GLU A 152 -5.06 18.59 -16.58
CA GLU A 152 -5.08 20.06 -16.52
C GLU A 152 -3.73 20.69 -16.09
N VAL A 153 -2.89 19.94 -15.38
CA VAL A 153 -1.63 20.45 -14.79
C VAL A 153 -0.38 19.68 -15.22
N ALA A 154 -0.53 18.45 -15.71
CA ALA A 154 0.56 17.61 -16.16
C ALA A 154 0.10 16.55 -17.16
N GLU A 155 0.93 16.26 -18.15
CA GLU A 155 0.80 15.09 -19.00
C GLU A 155 1.39 13.86 -18.29
N GLY A 156 0.83 12.68 -18.52
CA GLY A 156 1.25 11.45 -17.86
C GLY A 156 1.48 10.30 -18.85
N GLU A 157 2.49 9.49 -18.55
CA GLU A 157 2.81 8.24 -19.25
C GLU A 157 3.02 7.14 -18.21
N LEU A 158 2.24 6.06 -18.32
CA LEU A 158 2.50 4.83 -17.58
C LEU A 158 3.71 4.13 -18.20
N LEU A 159 4.85 4.15 -17.50
CA LEU A 159 6.04 3.45 -17.94
C LEU A 159 5.91 1.93 -17.77
N GLY A 160 5.14 1.50 -16.76
CA GLY A 160 4.82 0.10 -16.58
C GLY A 160 4.21 -0.24 -15.24
N ILE A 161 3.69 -1.46 -15.20
CA ILE A 161 3.25 -2.16 -14.00
C ILE A 161 4.11 -3.41 -13.89
N PHE A 162 4.74 -3.60 -12.75
CA PHE A 162 5.73 -4.63 -12.52
C PHE A 162 5.30 -5.50 -11.35
N HIS A 163 5.34 -6.82 -11.55
CA HIS A 163 5.30 -7.77 -10.45
C HIS A 163 6.64 -7.72 -9.71
N VAL A 164 6.60 -7.69 -8.39
CA VAL A 164 7.82 -7.65 -7.58
C VAL A 164 8.27 -9.08 -7.32
N GLU A 165 9.46 -9.41 -7.83
CA GLU A 165 10.08 -10.73 -7.63
C GLU A 165 10.92 -10.78 -6.34
N THR A 166 11.60 -9.68 -5.98
CA THR A 166 12.38 -9.56 -4.75
C THR A 166 12.29 -8.15 -4.15
N ASP A 167 12.46 -8.05 -2.83
CA ASP A 167 12.57 -6.81 -2.06
C ASP A 167 13.75 -6.95 -1.10
N ASP A 168 14.93 -6.55 -1.57
CA ASP A 168 16.19 -6.78 -0.89
C ASP A 168 16.70 -5.52 -0.19
N ASN A 169 17.00 -5.63 1.09
CA ASN A 169 17.74 -4.59 1.82
C ASN A 169 19.23 -4.71 1.49
N LEU A 170 19.69 -3.95 0.50
CA LEU A 170 21.11 -3.90 0.09
C LEU A 170 21.96 -2.93 0.94
N GLY A 171 21.42 -2.44 2.06
CA GLY A 171 22.07 -1.58 3.04
C GLY A 171 21.65 -1.93 4.47
N ALA A 172 22.15 -1.19 5.46
CA ALA A 172 21.69 -1.35 6.83
C ALA A 172 20.20 -0.93 6.94
N PRO A 173 19.33 -1.74 7.56
CA PRO A 173 17.93 -1.36 7.75
C PRO A 173 17.87 -0.12 8.66
N PHE A 174 17.05 0.85 8.26
CA PHE A 174 16.74 2.07 9.02
C PHE A 174 15.41 1.93 9.76
#